data_AF-A0A9X1GAV0-F1
#
_entry.id   AF-A0A9X1GAV0-F1
#
_cell.length_a   1.000
_cell.length_b   1.000
_cell.length_c   1.000
_cell.angle_alpha   90.00
_cell.angle_beta   90.00
_cell.angle_gamma   90.00
#
_symmetry.space_group_name_H-M   'P 1'
#
loop_
_entity.id
_entity.type
_entity.pdbx_description
1 polymer ?
#
loop_
_entity_poly.entity_id
_entity_poly.type
_entity_poly.pdbx_seq_one_letter_code
_entity_poly.pdbx_strand_id
1 'polypeptide(L)' 'MKKRQELLEEVYTERFGTKEERETVRFYSVSEEKNLDTTFIADLYKENGVELK' A
#
# COMPACT_ATOMS: atom_id res chain seq x y z
N MET A 1 -8.56 -1.74 -12.89
CA MET A 1 -7.23 -1.13 -12.70
C MET A 1 -7.28 0.11 -11.82
N LYS A 2 -8.06 1.14 -12.16
CA LYS A 2 -8.13 2.40 -11.40
C LYS A 2 -8.43 2.23 -9.90
N LYS A 3 -9.44 1.42 -9.56
CA LYS A 3 -9.79 1.13 -8.15
C LYS A 3 -8.67 0.43 -7.36
N ARG A 4 -7.88 -0.45 -7.99
CA ARG A 4 -6.72 -1.09 -7.34
C ARG A 4 -5.65 -0.06 -6.98
N GLN A 5 -5.38 0.87 -7.90
CA GLN A 5 -4.40 1.95 -7.68
C GLN A 5 -4.85 2.90 -6.58
N GLU A 6 -6.14 3.25 -6.53
CA GLU A 6 -6.71 4.08 -5.47
C GLU A 6 -6.56 3.43 -4.09
N LEU A 7 -6.89 2.13 -3.98
CA LEU A 7 -6.73 1.39 -2.73
C LEU A 7 -5.27 1.30 -2.27
N LEU A 8 -4.35 1.02 -3.20
CA LEU A 8 -2.91 1.00 -2.88
C LEU A 8 -2.41 2.37 -2.42
N GLU A 9 -2.83 3.43 -3.09
CA GLU A 9 -2.40 4.79 -2.76
C GLU A 9 -2.91 5.21 -1.38
N GLU A 10 -4.14 4.86 -1.02
CA GLU A 10 -4.73 5.11 0.29
C GLU A 10 -3.93 4.40 1.40
N VAL A 11 -3.74 3.09 1.29
CA VAL A 11 -3.03 2.32 2.34
C VAL A 11 -1.54 2.66 2.41
N TYR A 12 -0.91 3.03 1.30
CA TYR A 12 0.49 3.45 1.30
C TYR A 12 0.64 4.85 1.89
N THR A 13 -0.31 5.74 1.65
CA THR A 13 -0.34 7.06 2.28
C THR A 13 -0.46 6.94 3.79
N GLU A 14 -1.37 6.09 4.27
CA GLU A 14 -1.55 5.84 5.72
C GLU A 14 -0.30 5.24 6.38
N ARG A 15 0.33 4.23 5.74
CA ARG A 15 1.47 3.52 6.35
C ARG A 15 2.80 4.27 6.24
N PHE A 16 3.06 4.83 5.06
CA PHE A 16 4.38 5.28 4.63
C PHE A 16 4.46 6.79 4.34
N GLY A 17 3.34 7.51 4.43
CA GLY A 17 3.28 8.94 4.12
C GLY A 17 2.88 9.23 2.68
N THR A 18 2.71 10.51 2.38
CA THR A 18 2.19 10.98 1.08
C THR A 18 3.08 10.53 -0.07
N LYS A 19 2.52 10.45 -1.28
CA LYS A 19 3.29 10.12 -2.48
C LYS A 19 4.52 11.01 -2.68
N GLU A 20 4.36 12.32 -2.47
CA GLU A 20 5.44 13.30 -2.63
C GLU A 20 6.60 13.04 -1.66
N GLU A 21 6.30 12.74 -0.40
CA GLU A 21 7.32 12.34 0.58
C GLU A 21 8.01 11.04 0.17
N ARG A 22 7.24 10.02 -0.24
CA ARG A 22 7.79 8.72 -0.66
C ARG A 22 8.71 8.82 -1.88
N GLU A 23 8.42 9.72 -2.80
CA GLU A 23 9.23 9.94 -4.01
C GLU A 23 10.48 10.78 -3.76
N THR A 24 10.52 11.57 -2.68
CA THR A 24 11.67 12.43 -2.32
C THR A 24 12.63 11.77 -1.33
N VAL A 25 12.16 10.80 -0.53
CA VAL A 25 12.96 10.06 0.44
C VAL A 25 13.92 9.10 -0.27
N ARG A 26 15.22 9.22 0.02
CA ARG A 26 16.27 8.36 -0.55
C ARG A 26 16.61 7.12 0.28
N PHE A 27 16.19 7.11 1.54
CA PHE A 27 16.37 5.99 2.46
C PHE A 27 15.23 5.98 3.46
N TYR A 28 14.56 4.84 3.60
CA TYR A 28 13.47 4.63 4.55
C TYR A 28 13.68 3.29 5.26
N SER A 29 13.60 3.29 6.58
CA SER A 29 13.59 2.08 7.38
C SER A 29 12.15 1.82 7.84
N VAL A 30 11.61 0.67 7.44
CA VAL A 30 10.27 0.22 7.84
C VAL A 30 10.43 -0.54 9.16
N SER A 31 9.72 -0.13 10.22
CA SER A 31 9.63 -0.95 11.43
C SER A 31 8.91 -2.26 11.13
N GLU A 32 9.24 -3.35 11.84
CA GLU A 32 8.63 -4.66 11.59
C GLU A 32 7.09 -4.62 11.63
N GLU A 33 6.52 -3.81 12.52
CA GLU A 33 5.07 -3.61 12.67
C GLU A 33 4.41 -3.00 11.43
N LYS A 34 5.17 -2.24 10.62
CA LYS A 34 4.68 -1.62 9.39
C LYS A 34 4.92 -2.49 8.15
N ASN A 35 5.61 -3.62 8.30
CA ASN A 35 5.92 -4.50 7.20
C ASN A 35 4.64 -5.12 6.62
N LEU A 36 4.63 -5.34 5.31
CA LEU A 36 3.46 -5.92 4.64
C LEU A 36 3.56 -7.45 4.71
N ASP A 37 2.52 -8.10 5.21
CA ASP A 37 2.42 -9.56 5.16
C ASP A 37 2.27 -10.03 3.69
N THR A 38 2.67 -11.27 3.44
CA THR A 38 2.65 -11.94 2.14
C THR A 38 1.29 -11.91 1.44
N THR A 39 0.20 -11.89 2.21
CA THR A 39 -1.18 -11.84 1.69
C THR A 39 -1.81 -10.45 1.68
N PHE A 40 -1.15 -9.45 2.26
CA PHE A 40 -1.75 -8.12 2.52
C PHE A 40 -2.44 -7.51 1.31
N ILE A 41 -1.78 -7.52 0.15
CA ILE A 41 -2.31 -6.92 -1.08
C ILE A 41 -3.50 -7.73 -1.63
N ALA A 42 -3.45 -9.06 -1.49
CA ALA A 42 -4.54 -9.92 -1.93
C ALA A 42 -5.78 -9.77 -1.05
N ASP A 43 -5.57 -9.68 0.26
CA ASP A 43 -6.64 -9.45 1.24
C ASP A 43 -7.28 -8.07 1.04
N LEU A 44 -6.46 -7.02 0.91
CA LEU A 44 -6.92 -5.65 0.62
C LEU A 44 -7.88 -5.60 -0.57
N TYR A 45 -7.52 -6.27 -1.67
CA TYR A 45 -8.36 -6.29 -2.87
C TYR A 45 -9.62 -7.14 -2.68
N LYS A 46 -9.50 -8.31 -2.05
CA LYS A 46 -10.63 -9.18 -1.77
C LYS A 46 -11.67 -8.48 -0.89
N GLU A 47 -11.24 -7.82 0.17
CA GLU A 47 -12.09 -7.04 1.09
C GLU A 47 -12.82 -5.90 0.39
N ASN A 48 -12.18 -5.31 -0.63
CA ASN A 48 -12.75 -4.23 -1.43
C ASN A 48 -13.45 -4.70 -2.71
N GLY A 49 -13.71 -6.01 -2.85
CA GLY A 49 -14.44 -6.58 -3.99
C GLY A 49 -13.72 -6.43 -5.33
N VAL A 50 -12.40 -6.28 -5.32
CA VAL A 50 -11.59 -6.17 -6.52
C VAL A 50 -10.89 -7.50 -6.78
N GLU A 51 -11.25 -8.18 -7.86
CA GLU A 51 -10.58 -9.43 -8.23
C GLU A 51 -9.08 -9.20 -8.47
N LEU A 52 -8.22 -10.17 -8.17
CA LEU A 52 -6.87 -10.29 -8.73
C LEU A 52 -7.02 -11.13 -10.00
N LYS A 53 -6.60 -10.59 -11.15
CA LYS A 53 -6.63 -11.33 -12.41
C LYS A 53 -5.39 -12.21 -12.49
#